data_AF-A0A3C0R8Z3-F1
#
_entry.id   AF-A0A3C0R8Z3-F1
#
_cell.length_a   1.000
_cell.length_b   1.000
_cell.length_c   1.000
_cell.angle_alpha   90.00
_cell.angle_beta   90.00
_cell.angle_gamma   90.00
#
_symmetry.space_group_name_H-M   'P 1'
#
loop_
_entity.id
_entity.type
_entity.pdbx_description
1 polymer ?
#
loop_
_entity_poly.entity_id
_entity_poly.type
_entity_poly.pdbx_seq_one_letter_code
_entity_poly.pdbx_strand_id
1 'polypeptide(L)'
;MRYFELLDLPVRFRVDKALLTRQYFRLQKHYHPDYFADADEAEQARVMEVSSLLNKAYKTLQDPDETIKYILMEKGLMQEDEKYPLP
;
A
#
# COMPACT_ATOMS: atom_id res chain seq x y z
N MET A 1 -0.09 -0.16 -9.36
CA MET A 1 0.29 1.10 -8.67
C MET A 1 1.28 0.76 -7.58
N ARG A 2 2.33 1.56 -7.42
CA ARG A 2 3.32 1.36 -6.35
C ARG A 2 2.76 1.89 -5.02
N TYR A 3 3.12 1.30 -3.88
CA TYR A 3 2.59 1.70 -2.57
C TYR A 3 2.91 3.16 -2.21
N PHE A 4 4.12 3.63 -2.55
CA PHE A 4 4.52 5.01 -2.35
C PHE A 4 3.70 6.00 -3.19
N GLU A 5 3.41 5.65 -4.44
CA GLU A 5 2.56 6.48 -5.32
C GLU A 5 1.12 6.51 -4.82
N LEU A 6 0.59 5.36 -4.42
CA LEU A 6 -0.78 5.23 -3.92
C LEU A 6 -1.00 6.10 -2.67
N LEU A 7 -0.02 6.16 -1.77
CA LEU A 7 -0.08 6.94 -0.54
C LEU A 7 0.42 8.39 -0.70
N ASP A 8 0.79 8.81 -1.91
CA ASP A 8 1.33 10.15 -2.17
C ASP A 8 2.54 10.45 -1.25
N LEU A 9 3.49 9.51 -1.25
CA LEU A 9 4.71 9.52 -0.43
C LEU A 9 5.95 9.40 -1.29
N PRO A 10 7.06 10.06 -0.91
CA PRO A 10 8.35 9.84 -1.56
C PRO A 10 8.90 8.45 -1.20
N VAL A 11 9.51 7.77 -2.19
CA VAL A 11 10.19 6.49 -1.98
C VAL A 11 11.40 6.68 -1.06
N ARG A 12 11.34 6.12 0.15
CA ARG A 12 12.40 6.20 1.17
C ARG A 12 12.43 4.93 2.01
N PHE A 13 13.62 4.45 2.34
CA PHE A 13 13.81 3.30 3.25
C PHE A 13 13.26 3.55 4.65
N ARG A 14 13.28 4.82 5.09
CA ARG A 14 12.71 5.24 6.37
C ARG A 14 11.51 6.13 6.10
N VAL A 15 10.32 5.54 6.20
CA VAL A 15 9.05 6.25 6.08
C VAL A 15 8.74 6.96 7.40
N ASP A 16 8.32 8.21 7.32
CA ASP A 16 7.78 8.94 8.47
C ASP A 16 6.39 8.37 8.80
N LYS A 17 6.28 7.70 9.95
CA LYS A 17 5.04 7.07 10.40
C LYS A 17 3.91 8.09 10.58
N ALA A 18 4.20 9.30 11.04
CA ALA A 18 3.18 10.32 11.22
C ALA A 18 2.62 10.80 9.87
N LEU A 19 3.51 10.98 8.88
CA LEU A 19 3.11 11.32 7.52
C LEU A 19 2.33 10.17 6.87
N LEU A 20 2.80 8.93 7.00
CA LEU A 20 2.15 7.73 6.49
C LEU A 20 0.72 7.61 6.99
N THR A 21 0.52 7.67 8.31
CA THR A 21 -0.81 7.59 8.93
C THR A 21 -1.71 8.71 8.46
N ARG A 22 -1.20 9.95 8.38
CA ARG A 22 -1.98 11.09 7.88
C ARG A 22 -2.42 10.91 6.42
N GLN A 23 -1.52 10.48 5.54
CA GLN A 23 -1.84 10.26 4.13
C GLN A 23 -2.82 9.10 3.96
N TYR A 24 -2.60 8.00 4.68
CA TYR A 24 -3.51 6.86 4.70
C TYR A 24 -4.93 7.27 5.10
N PHE A 25 -5.12 7.95 6.23
CA PHE A 25 -6.47 8.38 6.64
C PHE A 25 -7.11 9.35 5.66
N ARG A 26 -6.33 10.26 5.06
CA ARG A 26 -6.81 11.19 4.04
C ARG A 26 -7.35 10.45 2.81
N LEU A 27 -6.59 9.49 2.30
CA LEU A 27 -6.94 8.71 1.11
C LEU A 27 -8.04 7.68 1.39
N GLN A 28 -7.99 7.01 2.54
CA GLN A 28 -9.01 6.07 2.98
C GLN A 28 -10.37 6.75 3.13
N LYS A 29 -10.40 8.00 3.60
CA LYS A 29 -11.62 8.80 3.62
C LYS A 29 -12.09 9.19 2.21
N HIS A 30 -11.18 9.46 1.29
CA HIS A 30 -11.53 9.82 -0.08
C HIS A 30 -12.07 8.63 -0.88
N TYR A 31 -11.53 7.43 -0.65
CA TYR A 31 -11.90 6.18 -1.30
C TYR A 31 -12.63 5.23 -0.33
N HIS A 32 -13.38 5.75 0.64
CA HIS A 32 -14.10 4.89 1.56
C HIS A 32 -15.29 4.24 0.84
N PRO A 33 -15.47 2.91 0.88
CA PRO A 33 -16.57 2.22 0.21
C PRO A 33 -17.95 2.81 0.56
N ASP A 34 -18.15 3.23 1.82
CA ASP A 34 -19.39 3.86 2.26
C ASP A 34 -19.78 5.12 1.47
N TYR A 35 -18.82 5.89 0.95
CA TYR A 35 -19.13 7.07 0.12
C TYR A 35 -19.55 6.71 -1.31
N PHE A 36 -19.32 5.46 -1.72
CA PHE A 36 -19.63 4.94 -3.05
C PHE A 36 -20.72 3.88 -3.01
N ALA A 37 -21.43 3.72 -1.88
CA ALA A 37 -22.52 2.76 -1.73
C ALA A 37 -23.67 2.97 -2.75
N ASP A 38 -23.85 4.21 -3.21
CA ASP A 38 -24.84 4.56 -4.25
C ASP A 38 -24.23 4.63 -5.67
N ALA A 39 -22.94 4.33 -5.84
CA ALA A 39 -22.28 4.30 -7.14
C ALA A 39 -22.60 3.00 -7.90
N ASP A 40 -22.25 2.95 -9.19
CA ASP A 40 -22.40 1.73 -9.98
C ASP A 40 -21.48 0.59 -9.47
N GLU A 41 -21.82 -0.65 -9.81
CA GLU A 41 -21.07 -1.84 -9.35
C GLU A 41 -19.59 -1.79 -9.76
N ALA A 42 -19.28 -1.20 -10.92
CA ALA A 42 -17.91 -1.09 -11.41
C ALA A 42 -17.07 -0.15 -10.54
N GLU A 43 -17.63 1.01 -10.17
CA GLU A 43 -16.97 1.99 -9.33
C GLU A 43 -16.90 1.51 -7.88
N GLN A 44 -17.93 0.82 -7.37
CA GLN A 44 -17.86 0.15 -6.06
C GLN A 44 -16.73 -0.87 -6.00
N ALA A 45 -16.60 -1.73 -7.02
CA ALA A 45 -15.53 -2.72 -7.11
C ALA A 45 -14.15 -2.03 -7.17
N ARG A 46 -14.03 -0.96 -7.97
CA ARG A 46 -12.80 -0.18 -8.09
C ARG A 46 -12.39 0.47 -6.76
N VAL A 47 -13.33 1.08 -6.06
CA VAL A 47 -13.10 1.72 -4.75
C VAL A 47 -12.73 0.68 -3.69
N MET A 48 -13.37 -0.48 -3.70
CA MET A 48 -13.02 -1.60 -2.83
C MET A 48 -11.58 -2.07 -3.07
N GLU A 49 -11.17 -2.20 -4.33
CA GLU A 49 -9.81 -2.59 -4.70
C GLU A 49 -8.78 -1.54 -4.24
N VAL A 50 -9.06 -0.25 -4.48
CA VAL A 50 -8.19 0.85 -4.05
C VAL A 50 -8.07 0.91 -2.53
N SER A 51 -9.17 0.77 -1.80
CA SER A 51 -9.19 0.72 -0.33
C SER A 51 -8.37 -0.47 0.21
N SER A 52 -8.52 -1.64 -0.40
CA SER A 52 -7.73 -2.84 -0.06
C SER A 52 -6.23 -2.62 -0.31
N LEU A 53 -5.87 -1.97 -1.42
CA LEU A 53 -4.48 -1.62 -1.73
C LEU A 53 -3.92 -0.58 -0.75
N LEU A 54 -4.70 0.42 -0.34
CA LEU A 54 -4.30 1.41 0.67
C LEU A 54 -3.97 0.74 2.00
N ASN A 55 -4.80 -0.22 2.43
CA ASN A 55 -4.57 -1.00 3.64
C ASN A 55 -3.28 -1.82 3.58
N LYS A 56 -3.04 -2.50 2.45
CA LYS A 56 -1.80 -3.27 2.23
C LYS A 56 -0.58 -2.36 2.23
N ALA A 57 -0.63 -1.27 1.47
CA ALA A 57 0.43 -0.28 1.39
C ALA A 57 0.76 0.31 2.78
N TYR A 58 -0.26 0.68 3.55
CA TYR A 58 -0.09 1.19 4.91
C TYR A 58 0.61 0.16 5.81
N LYS A 59 0.16 -1.10 5.81
CA LYS A 59 0.76 -2.15 6.63
C LYS A 59 2.22 -2.43 6.25
N THR A 60 2.52 -2.53 4.95
CA THR A 60 3.89 -2.76 4.45
C THR A 60 4.82 -1.59 4.79
N LEU A 61 4.37 -0.35 4.61
CA LEU A 61 5.20 0.84 4.85
C LEU A 61 5.32 1.22 6.33
N GLN A 62 4.47 0.65 7.20
CA GLN A 62 4.52 0.87 8.65
C GLN A 62 5.64 0.06 9.32
N ASP A 63 5.98 -1.10 8.76
CA ASP A 63 7.06 -1.96 9.18
C ASP A 63 8.36 -1.60 8.42
N PRO A 64 9.43 -1.17 9.10
CA PRO A 64 10.69 -0.81 8.46
C PRO A 64 11.32 -1.95 7.64
N ASP A 65 11.22 -3.20 8.10
CA ASP A 65 11.84 -4.34 7.45
C ASP A 65 11.09 -4.68 6.15
N GLU A 66 9.75 -4.69 6.21
CA GLU A 66 8.90 -4.88 5.03
C GLU A 66 9.01 -3.71 4.05
N THR A 67 9.19 -2.48 4.55
CA THR A 67 9.46 -1.31 3.71
C THR A 67 10.75 -1.48 2.90
N ILE A 68 11.82 -1.94 3.56
CA ILE A 68 13.11 -2.18 2.90
C ILE A 68 12.95 -3.28 1.85
N LYS A 69 12.34 -4.43 2.21
CA LYS A 69 12.06 -5.52 1.26
C LYS A 69 11.28 -5.03 0.05
N TYR A 70 10.20 -4.28 0.27
CA TYR A 70 9.37 -3.74 -0.79
C TYR A 70 10.15 -2.81 -1.73
N ILE A 71 10.99 -1.92 -1.20
CA ILE A 71 11.85 -1.05 -2.02
C ILE A 71 12.87 -1.87 -2.82
N LEU A 72 13.45 -2.92 -2.24
CA LEU A 72 14.39 -3.79 -2.93
C LEU A 72 13.71 -4.57 -4.07
N MET A 73 12.50 -5.08 -3.84
CA MET A 73 11.67 -5.73 -4.87
C MET A 73 11.32 -4.76 -6.01
N GLU A 74 10.92 -3.53 -5.67
CA GLU A 74 10.65 -2.45 -6.64
C GLU A 74 11.86 -2.07 -7.50
N LYS A 75 13.08 -2.26 -6.98
CA LYS A 75 14.34 -2.05 -7.70
C LYS A 75 14.82 -3.30 -8.44
N GLY A 76 14.12 -4.43 -8.34
CA GLY A 76 14.54 -5.72 -8.90
C GLY A 76 15.78 -6.30 -8.21
N LEU A 77 16.11 -5.82 -7.01
CA LEU A 77 17.29 -6.22 -6.23
C LEU A 77 16.99 -7.35 -5.24
N MET A 78 15.71 -7.73 -5.11
CA MET A 78 15.25 -8.82 -4.25
C MET A 78 14.07 -9.49 -4.94
N GLN A 79 14.07 -10.83 -4.96
CA GLN A 79 12.90 -11.63 -5.28
C GLN A 79 12.36 -12.19 -3.97
N GLU A 80 11.04 -12.31 -3.83
CA GLU A 80 10.48 -13.08 -2.73
C GLU A 80 11.01 -14.51 -2.89
N ASP A 81 11.79 -14.99 -1.92
CA ASP A 81 12.30 -16.35 -1.94
C ASP A 81 11.13 -17.30 -2.21
N GLU A 82 11.13 -17.95 -3.38
CA GLU A 82 10.47 -19.24 -3.53
C GLU A 82 11.08 -20.08 -2.42
N LYS A 83 10.31 -20.28 -1.34
CA LYS A 83 10.62 -21.09 -0.17
C LYS A 83 11.76 -22.05 -0.49
N TYR A 84 13.00 -21.71 -0.16
CA TYR A 84 14.09 -22.66 -0.30
C TYR A 84 13.72 -23.82 0.64
N PRO A 85 13.36 -25.02 0.14
CA PRO A 85 13.26 -26.16 1.03
C PRO A 85 14.70 -26.41 1.49
N LEU A 86 14.96 -26.16 2.77
CA LEU A 86 16.22 -26.55 3.37
C LEU A 86 16.40 -28.07 3.15
N PRO A 87 17.59 -28.52 2.74
CA PRO A 87 17.87 -29.94 2.49
C PRO A 87 17.77 -30.79 3.76
#